data_AF-A0A833AMF5-F1
#
_entry.id   AF-A0A833AMF5-F1
#
_cell.length_a   1.000
_cell.length_b   1.000
_cell.length_c   1.000
_cell.angle_alpha   90.00
_cell.angle_beta   90.00
_cell.angle_gamma   90.00
#
_symmetry.space_group_name_H-M   'P 1'
#
loop_
_entity.id
_entity.type
_entity.pdbx_description
1 polymer ?
#
loop_
_entity_poly.entity_id
_entity_poly.type
_entity_poly.pdbx_seq_one_letter_code
_entity_poly.pdbx_strand_id
1 'polypeptide(L)' 'MAISNIEWTEVTWNPTTGCTKISSGCKYCYAETM' A
#
# COMPACT_ATOMS: atom_id res chain seq x y z
N MET A 1 -4.53 -9.94 -4.74
CA MET A 1 -3.30 -10.20 -3.95
C MET A 1 -2.29 -10.74 -4.93
N ALA A 2 -1.18 -10.02 -5.14
CA ALA A 2 -0.13 -10.48 -6.04
C ALA A 2 0.70 -11.54 -5.30
N ILE A 3 1.08 -12.61 -6.01
CA ILE A 3 2.03 -13.59 -5.49
C ILE A 3 3.36 -12.87 -5.31
N SER A 4 3.93 -12.96 -4.12
CA SER A 4 5.16 -12.26 -3.78
C SER A 4 6.35 -12.82 -4.56
N ASN A 5 7.18 -11.93 -5.11
CA ASN A 5 8.47 -12.30 -5.72
C ASN A 5 9.62 -12.37 -4.68
N ILE A 6 9.31 -12.12 -3.40
CA ILE A 6 10.26 -12.20 -2.31
C ILE A 6 10.32 -13.65 -1.84
N GLU A 7 11.50 -14.26 -1.91
CA GLU A 7 11.73 -15.70 -1.70
C GLU A 7 11.21 -16.26 -0.36
N TRP A 8 11.12 -15.43 0.68
CA TRP A 8 10.71 -15.83 2.02
C TRP A 8 9.26 -15.46 2.38
N THR A 9 8.47 -14.88 1.46
CA THR A 9 7.04 -14.60 1.66
C THR A 9 6.22 -15.00 0.46
N GLU A 10 5.08 -15.65 0.68
CA GLU A 10 4.15 -16.05 -0.39
C GLU A 10 3.23 -14.90 -0.83
N VAL A 11 3.03 -13.92 0.06
CA VAL A 11 2.11 -12.80 -0.14
C VAL A 11 2.77 -11.47 0.23
N THR A 12 2.69 -10.49 -0.68
CA THR A 12 3.08 -9.11 -0.41
C THR A 12 1.83 -8.26 -0.25
N TRP A 13 1.79 -7.48 0.83
CA TRP A 13 0.75 -6.47 1.02
C TRP A 13 1.31 -5.10 0.65
N ASN A 14 0.63 -4.42 -0.27
CA ASN A 14 0.99 -3.07 -0.67
C ASN A 14 0.18 -2.04 0.16
N PRO A 15 0.82 -1.22 1.02
CA PRO A 15 0.13 -0.25 1.87
C PRO A 15 -0.60 0.86 1.10
N THR A 16 -0.29 1.04 -0.18
CA THR A 16 -0.94 2.04 -1.05
C THR A 16 -2.20 1.48 -1.70
N THR A 17 -2.28 0.15 -1.91
CA THR A 17 -3.42 -0.49 -2.56
C THR A 17 -4.58 -0.58 -1.57
N GLY A 18 -5.54 0.34 -1.70
CA GLY A 18 -6.68 0.48 -0.78
C GLY A 18 -6.59 1.69 0.15
N CYS A 19 -5.61 2.58 -0.03
CA CYS A 19 -5.56 3.85 0.69
C CYS A 19 -6.78 4.71 0.33
N THR A 20 -7.77 4.75 1.21
CA THR A 20 -8.97 5.58 1.07
C THR A 20 -8.76 6.86 1.87
N LYS A 21 -8.98 8.03 1.26
CA LYS A 21 -8.81 9.32 1.92
C LYS A 21 -9.96 9.56 2.91
N ILE A 22 -9.77 9.16 4.16
CA ILE A 22 -10.78 9.26 5.24
C ILE A 22 -10.62 10.52 6.09
N SER A 23 -9.45 11.17 6.08
CA SER A 23 -9.17 12.34 6.92
C SER A 23 -8.23 13.34 6.27
N SER A 24 -8.15 14.55 6.85
CA SER A 24 -7.25 15.63 6.42
C SER A 24 -5.76 15.26 6.50
N GLY A 25 -5.38 14.27 7.31
CA GLY A 25 -4.03 13.71 7.33
C GLY A 25 -3.64 12.98 6.05
N CYS A 26 -4.61 12.57 5.23
CA CYS A 26 -4.35 11.93 3.94
C CYS A 26 -3.88 12.93 2.86
N LYS A 27 -4.02 14.25 3.08
CA LYS A 27 -3.76 15.30 2.07
C LYS A 27 -2.29 15.38 1.60
N TYR A 28 -1.36 14.86 2.39
CA TYR A 28 0.07 14.79 2.07
C TYR A 28 0.64 13.40 2.34
N CYS A 29 -0.19 12.37 2.16
CA CYS A 29 0.22 10.99 2.42
C CYS A 29 1.27 10.56 1.40
N TYR A 30 2.41 10.06 1.87
CA TYR A 30 3.44 9.47 1.02
C TYR A 30 2.92 8.28 0.17
N ALA A 31 1.81 7.66 0.60
CA ALA A 31 1.15 6.58 -0.12
C ALA A 31 0.27 7.06 -1.30
N GLU A 32 0.08 8.37 -1.50
CA GLU A 32 -0.58 8.95 -2.69
C GLU A 32 0.37 9.08 -3.88
N THR A 33 1.67 9.17 -3.63
CA THR A 33 2.70 9.45 -4.64
C THR A 33 3.36 8.21 -5.23
N MET A 34 3.00 7.02 -4.76
CA MET A 34 3.50 5.72 -5.25
C MET A 34 2.50 5.07 -6.20
#